data_AF-A0A8S2P5X6-F1
#
_entry.id   AF-A0A8S2P5X6-F1
#
_cell.length_a   1.000
_cell.length_b   1.000
_cell.length_c   1.000
_cell.angle_alpha   90.00
_cell.angle_beta   90.00
_cell.angle_gamma   90.00
#
_symmetry.space_group_name_H-M   'P 1'
#
loop_
_entity.id
_entity.type
_entity.pdbx_description
1 polymer ?
#
loop_
_entity_poly.entity_id
_entity_poly.type
_entity_poly.pdbx_seq_one_letter_code
_entity_poly.pdbx_strand_id
1 'polypeptide(L)'
;MPVFSSSKKKSDEYCCKIYTMDAELQFTIEATAKGHTLFSLVCQTIGLREHWYFGLKFLDKVTNEWTWLQMNRTITSQPIQIQSNSISSKRPESPSATDNFKPHLLRSPPTSPSTSTLSLPSSSTSGAHPCVNVLELYFVVKFYPEEITNELIQDITRHLFYLQVKQDILNMDIYCPPDAAAHLASLALQAKFGDYDQLSSSSEPLNLESEALLPLSCFQKVELTRADWFSRIVALWRTHTSLTREDSEMAYLKHAQDLDMFGLSFFEISKMQGANKSNPSSQQQSDQSSIAAELWLGIDSLGIRFYKKNKLRPEVFFSWSDIKSVAAHDKKVILNMSGEKSATFAFYAAKSSVSKEILDLATGNHELYMKRRREQTIEIQQMRYFEGQQQKEKHRIITRERQLRLQAEKERDEIERKFNDYQRQMKEIHDTLLKYQEAAKLLARKAHISSEEARLQAEKAFEIETQLERCKYEINRVSYLICLFLIKNQMIQCLRASDGKYDVFSIVNHREIVHIIVVMD
;
A
#
# COMPACT_ATOMS: atom_id res chain seq x y z
N MET A 1 -24.18 50.43 50.50
CA MET A 1 -23.25 49.86 49.50
C MET A 1 -24.04 48.92 48.60
N PRO A 2 -24.49 49.34 47.41
CA PRO A 2 -24.90 48.40 46.38
C PRO A 2 -23.66 47.95 45.61
N VAL A 3 -23.48 46.63 45.53
CA VAL A 3 -22.45 45.95 44.74
C VAL A 3 -22.79 46.16 43.27
N PHE A 4 -21.89 46.80 42.52
CA PHE A 4 -21.97 46.87 41.06
C PHE A 4 -21.87 45.45 40.48
N SER A 5 -22.96 44.94 39.91
CA SER A 5 -22.90 43.81 39.00
C SER A 5 -22.30 44.31 37.68
N SER A 6 -21.04 43.98 37.43
CA SER A 6 -20.42 44.19 36.14
C SER A 6 -21.06 43.23 35.13
N SER A 7 -21.94 43.77 34.29
CA SER A 7 -22.41 43.12 33.08
C SER A 7 -21.22 42.80 32.19
N LYS A 8 -20.71 41.55 32.24
CA LYS A 8 -19.77 41.03 31.26
C LYS A 8 -20.43 41.14 29.88
N LYS A 9 -19.92 42.05 29.05
CA LYS A 9 -20.25 42.10 27.61
C LYS A 9 -20.03 40.70 27.04
N LYS A 10 -21.05 40.13 26.40
CA LYS A 10 -20.89 38.95 25.53
C LYS A 10 -19.74 39.27 24.57
N SER A 11 -18.62 38.55 24.68
CA SER A 11 -17.56 38.63 23.68
C SER A 11 -18.13 38.12 22.37
N ASP A 12 -18.03 38.91 21.31
CA ASP A 12 -18.35 38.42 19.96
C ASP A 12 -17.35 37.30 19.64
N GLU A 13 -17.81 36.07 19.66
CA GLU A 13 -17.03 34.89 19.31
C GLU A 13 -17.15 34.61 17.81
N TYR A 14 -16.03 34.25 17.19
CA TYR A 14 -15.93 33.90 15.78
C TYR A 14 -15.53 32.45 15.64
N CYS A 15 -16.10 31.77 14.63
CA CYS A 15 -15.67 30.43 14.28
C CYS A 15 -14.63 30.50 13.18
N CYS A 16 -13.47 29.89 13.40
CA CYS A 16 -12.42 29.74 12.41
C CYS A 16 -12.38 28.28 11.94
N LYS A 17 -12.55 28.08 10.63
CA LYS A 17 -12.26 26.82 9.95
C LYS A 17 -10.86 26.90 9.36
N ILE A 18 -10.02 25.94 9.74
CA ILE A 18 -8.64 25.85 9.32
C ILE A 18 -8.49 24.59 8.47
N TYR A 19 -8.13 24.79 7.21
CA TYR A 19 -7.84 23.73 6.27
C TYR A 19 -6.33 23.47 6.26
N THR A 20 -5.89 22.32 6.76
CA THR A 20 -4.56 21.78 6.48
C THR A 20 -4.60 21.02 5.15
N MET A 21 -3.48 20.42 4.75
CA MET A 21 -3.43 19.59 3.54
C MET A 21 -4.23 18.28 3.65
N ASP A 22 -4.52 17.84 4.88
CA ASP A 22 -5.08 16.53 5.21
C ASP A 22 -6.25 16.55 6.20
N ALA A 23 -6.59 17.71 6.78
CA ALA A 23 -7.61 17.85 7.80
C ALA A 23 -8.35 19.19 7.74
N GLU A 24 -9.58 19.20 8.24
CA GLU A 24 -10.34 20.41 8.58
C GLU A 24 -10.42 20.51 10.10
N LEU A 25 -9.97 21.63 10.65
CA LEU A 25 -10.03 21.92 12.09
C LEU A 25 -10.97 23.10 12.31
N GLN A 26 -11.70 23.08 13.44
CA GLN A 26 -12.63 24.15 13.78
C GLN A 26 -12.29 24.68 15.17
N PHE A 27 -12.17 26.01 15.28
CA PHE A 27 -11.86 26.70 16.53
C PHE A 27 -12.84 27.85 16.76
N THR A 28 -13.13 28.13 18.02
CA THR A 28 -13.86 29.34 18.44
C THR A 28 -12.87 30.30 19.05
N ILE A 29 -12.83 31.54 18.55
CA ILE A 29 -11.92 32.58 19.01
C ILE A 29 -12.68 33.83 19.43
N GLU A 30 -12.13 34.54 20.40
CA GLU A 30 -12.64 35.86 20.78
C GLU A 30 -12.32 36.91 19.70
N ALA A 31 -13.18 37.92 19.52
CA ALA A 31 -12.95 39.02 18.57
C ALA A 31 -11.59 39.75 18.74
N THR A 32 -11.06 39.77 19.96
CA THR A 32 -9.79 40.39 20.34
C THR A 32 -8.57 39.50 20.09
N ALA A 33 -8.77 38.23 19.73
CA ALA A 33 -7.70 37.28 19.49
C ALA A 33 -6.79 37.76 18.34
N LYS A 34 -5.48 37.63 18.56
CA LYS A 34 -4.45 37.94 17.57
C LYS A 34 -4.15 36.71 16.71
N GLY A 35 -3.59 36.93 15.52
CA GLY A 35 -3.25 35.85 14.59
C GLY A 35 -2.36 34.76 15.21
N HIS A 36 -1.37 35.14 16.03
CA HIS A 36 -0.50 34.17 16.71
C HIS A 36 -1.27 33.23 17.65
N THR A 37 -2.35 33.69 18.30
CA THR A 37 -3.13 32.87 19.23
C THR A 37 -3.81 31.72 18.49
N LEU A 38 -4.46 32.00 17.36
CA LEU A 38 -5.06 30.99 16.49
C LEU A 38 -4.00 30.06 15.91
N PHE A 39 -2.89 30.62 15.41
CA PHE A 39 -1.80 29.84 14.84
C PHE A 39 -1.19 28.85 15.84
N SER A 40 -0.94 29.29 17.08
CA SER A 40 -0.45 28.42 18.16
C SER A 40 -1.44 27.31 18.50
N LEU A 41 -2.74 27.62 18.54
CA LEU A 41 -3.79 26.62 18.80
C LEU A 41 -3.84 25.54 17.71
N VAL A 42 -3.70 25.94 16.44
CA VAL A 42 -3.58 25.01 15.31
C VAL A 42 -2.37 24.11 15.49
N CYS A 43 -1.18 24.70 15.70
CA CYS A 43 0.07 23.93 15.85
C CYS A 43 0.01 22.94 17.01
N GLN A 44 -0.55 23.36 18.15
CA GLN A 44 -0.71 22.49 19.32
C GLN A 44 -1.68 21.34 19.03
N THR A 45 -2.78 21.60 18.31
CA THR A 45 -3.81 20.59 18.00
C THR A 45 -3.26 19.48 17.11
N ILE A 46 -2.39 19.82 16.14
CA ILE A 46 -1.76 18.85 15.24
C ILE A 46 -0.42 18.29 15.75
N GLY A 47 0.04 18.73 16.94
CA GLY A 47 1.32 18.30 17.50
C GLY A 47 2.57 18.84 16.77
N LEU A 48 2.44 19.94 16.04
CA LEU A 48 3.52 20.55 15.27
C LEU A 48 4.34 21.52 16.13
N ARG A 49 5.64 21.24 16.25
CA ARG A 49 6.63 22.08 16.95
C ARG A 49 7.49 22.89 15.98
N GLU A 50 7.70 22.39 14.77
CA GLU A 50 8.45 23.08 13.70
C GLU A 50 7.62 24.17 13.00
N HIS A 51 6.92 24.97 13.80
CA HIS A 51 5.93 25.93 13.34
C HIS A 51 6.50 27.06 12.47
N TRP A 52 7.82 27.28 12.50
CA TRP A 52 8.49 28.36 11.75
C TRP A 52 8.46 28.20 10.23
N TYR A 53 8.09 27.03 9.71
CA TYR A 53 7.90 26.84 8.27
C TYR A 53 6.51 27.23 7.76
N PHE A 54 5.53 27.37 8.66
CA PHE A 54 4.12 27.44 8.30
C PHE A 54 3.53 28.83 8.54
N GLY A 55 2.39 29.07 7.91
CA GLY A 55 1.56 30.24 8.15
C GLY A 55 0.11 29.98 7.80
N LEU A 56 -0.75 30.95 8.13
CA LEU A 56 -2.16 30.91 7.76
C LEU A 56 -2.38 31.85 6.57
N LYS A 57 -3.02 31.34 5.52
CA LYS A 57 -3.52 32.15 4.40
C LYS A 57 -5.04 32.27 4.47
N PHE A 58 -5.55 33.36 3.93
CA PHE A 58 -6.97 33.55 3.71
C PHE A 58 -7.20 34.30 2.39
N LEU A 59 -8.42 34.24 1.87
CA LEU A 59 -8.83 35.03 0.71
C LEU A 59 -9.27 36.42 1.18
N ASP A 60 -8.56 37.46 0.74
CA ASP A 60 -8.88 38.85 1.10
C ASP A 60 -10.20 39.26 0.44
N LYS A 61 -11.18 39.67 1.25
CA LYS A 61 -12.53 40.03 0.78
C LYS A 61 -12.58 41.27 -0.12
N VAL A 62 -11.55 42.11 -0.08
CA VAL A 62 -11.47 43.36 -0.84
C VAL A 62 -10.75 43.14 -2.16
N THR A 63 -9.60 42.48 -2.13
CA THR A 63 -8.77 42.28 -3.33
C THR A 63 -9.08 40.98 -4.07
N ASN A 64 -9.76 40.03 -3.41
CA ASN A 64 -9.94 38.66 -3.87
C ASN A 64 -8.60 37.94 -4.15
N GLU A 65 -7.56 38.32 -3.40
CA GLU A 65 -6.21 37.74 -3.50
C GLU A 65 -5.86 36.97 -2.22
N TRP A 66 -5.10 35.89 -2.35
CA TRP A 66 -4.60 35.12 -1.22
C TRP A 66 -3.59 35.93 -0.41
N THR A 67 -3.86 36.12 0.88
CA THR A 67 -3.03 36.93 1.78
C THR A 67 -2.63 36.16 3.03
N TRP A 68 -1.41 36.39 3.52
CA TRP A 68 -0.94 35.83 4.79
C TRP A 68 -1.53 36.58 5.99
N LEU A 69 -2.04 35.80 6.96
CA LEU A 69 -2.47 36.30 8.25
C LEU A 69 -1.31 36.94 9.00
N GLN A 70 -1.51 38.18 9.41
CA GLN A 70 -0.55 38.94 10.21
C GLN A 70 -0.66 38.52 11.68
N MET A 71 0.39 37.88 12.21
CA MET A 71 0.37 37.25 13.55
C MET A 71 0.24 38.25 14.71
N ASN A 72 0.67 39.49 14.50
CA ASN A 72 0.63 40.57 15.50
C ASN A 72 -0.68 41.38 15.51
N ARG A 73 -1.53 41.22 14.49
CA ARG A 73 -2.82 41.91 14.37
C ARG A 73 -3.97 41.03 14.86
N THR A 74 -5.08 41.67 15.25
CA THR A 74 -6.31 40.95 15.58
C THR A 74 -6.91 40.34 14.33
N ILE A 75 -7.49 39.15 14.45
CA ILE A 75 -7.99 38.38 13.30
C ILE A 75 -9.16 39.11 12.63
N THR A 76 -10.07 39.64 13.45
CA THR A 76 -11.25 40.40 13.02
C THR A 76 -10.92 41.73 12.33
N SER A 77 -9.75 42.33 12.58
CA SER A 77 -9.33 43.57 11.91
C SER A 77 -8.80 43.35 10.49
N GLN A 78 -8.50 42.10 10.14
CA GLN A 78 -7.96 41.74 8.84
C GLN A 78 -9.11 41.47 7.86
N PRO A 79 -8.93 41.73 6.56
CA PRO A 79 -9.99 41.64 5.55
C PRO A 79 -10.32 40.18 5.16
N ILE A 80 -10.54 39.31 6.14
CA ILE A 80 -10.88 37.91 5.93
C ILE A 80 -12.33 37.81 5.45
N GLN A 81 -12.57 36.98 4.43
CA GLN A 81 -13.92 36.67 3.98
C GLN A 81 -14.70 35.93 5.07
N ILE A 82 -15.88 36.46 5.42
CA ILE A 82 -16.80 35.85 6.37
C ILE A 82 -17.89 35.13 5.58
N GLN A 83 -18.00 33.82 5.73
CA GLN A 83 -19.17 33.09 5.26
C GLN A 83 -20.28 33.25 6.31
N SER A 84 -21.36 33.95 5.94
CA SER A 84 -22.60 33.95 6.72
C SER A 84 -23.51 32.86 6.15
N ASN A 85 -23.97 31.94 7.01
CA ASN A 85 -24.92 30.91 6.60
C ASN A 85 -26.26 31.56 6.26
N SER A 86 -26.42 31.98 5.00
CA SER A 86 -27.73 32.23 4.40
C SER A 86 -28.19 30.94 3.73
N ILE A 87 -29.21 30.32 4.30
CA ILE A 87 -29.91 29.19 3.69
C ILE A 87 -30.60 29.73 2.43
N SER A 88 -30.00 29.50 1.26
CA SER A 88 -30.59 29.78 -0.03
C SER A 88 -30.42 28.55 -0.93
N SER A 89 -31.42 27.68 -0.87
CA SER A 89 -31.68 26.63 -1.85
C SER A 89 -31.93 27.25 -3.23
N LYS A 90 -30.90 27.38 -4.06
CA LYS A 90 -31.03 27.36 -5.52
C LYS A 90 -29.80 26.70 -6.14
N ARG A 91 -30.03 25.51 -6.71
CA ARG A 91 -29.14 24.79 -7.61
C ARG A 91 -28.94 25.64 -8.88
N PRO A 92 -27.71 26.02 -9.27
CA PRO A 92 -27.47 26.50 -10.62
C PRO A 92 -27.07 25.32 -11.50
N GLU A 93 -27.77 25.21 -12.62
CA GLU A 93 -27.46 24.34 -13.74
C GLU A 93 -26.11 24.73 -14.38
N SER A 94 -25.45 23.74 -14.95
CA SER A 94 -24.18 23.85 -15.67
C SER A 94 -24.29 24.71 -16.94
N PRO A 95 -23.28 25.55 -17.24
CA PRO A 95 -22.96 25.89 -18.60
C PRO A 95 -21.58 25.34 -19.05
N SER A 96 -21.57 25.03 -20.33
CA SER A 96 -20.57 24.39 -21.17
C SER A 96 -19.25 25.15 -21.32
N ALA A 97 -18.24 24.38 -21.76
CA ALA A 97 -16.92 24.82 -22.20
C ALA A 97 -16.96 25.89 -23.29
N THR A 98 -16.15 26.94 -23.10
CA THR A 98 -15.12 27.53 -24.01
C THR A 98 -14.84 28.95 -23.52
N ASP A 99 -13.62 29.22 -23.02
CA ASP A 99 -12.73 30.28 -23.52
C ASP A 99 -11.57 30.62 -22.56
N ASN A 100 -10.36 30.53 -23.13
CA ASN A 100 -9.17 31.38 -22.96
C ASN A 100 -8.89 32.06 -21.61
N PHE A 101 -7.79 31.66 -20.92
CA PHE A 101 -7.15 32.52 -19.92
C PHE A 101 -5.61 32.53 -19.94
N LYS A 102 -5.13 33.77 -19.86
CA LYS A 102 -3.76 34.25 -19.63
C LYS A 102 -3.24 33.90 -18.22
N PRO A 103 -1.91 33.87 -17.99
CA PRO A 103 -1.34 33.49 -16.72
C PRO A 103 -1.29 34.69 -15.77
N HIS A 104 -2.16 34.71 -14.76
CA HIS A 104 -2.03 35.60 -13.61
C HIS A 104 -1.50 34.83 -12.40
N LEU A 105 -0.46 35.39 -11.81
CA LEU A 105 0.08 35.07 -10.49
C LEU A 105 -1.04 34.96 -9.45
N LEU A 106 -1.31 33.75 -8.96
CA LEU A 106 -1.87 33.49 -7.63
C LEU A 106 -1.68 32.00 -7.34
N ARG A 107 -0.84 31.70 -6.34
CA ARG A 107 -0.65 30.37 -5.77
C ARG A 107 -1.95 29.97 -5.07
N SER A 108 -2.85 29.30 -5.78
CA SER A 108 -4.14 28.81 -5.28
C SER A 108 -3.95 27.55 -4.41
N PRO A 109 -4.42 27.53 -3.14
CA PRO A 109 -4.46 26.34 -2.30
C PRO A 109 -5.57 25.35 -2.76
N PRO A 110 -5.59 24.09 -2.25
CA PRO A 110 -6.43 23.02 -2.79
C PRO A 110 -7.92 23.30 -2.80
N THR A 111 -8.57 22.80 -3.84
CA THR A 111 -9.98 22.42 -3.80
C THR A 111 -10.19 21.36 -2.72
N SER A 112 -11.28 21.53 -1.98
CA SER A 112 -11.75 20.73 -0.84
C SER A 112 -11.38 19.23 -0.92
N PRO A 113 -10.82 18.63 0.16
CA PRO A 113 -10.54 17.20 0.17
C PRO A 113 -11.83 16.37 0.17
N SER A 114 -11.87 15.32 -0.66
CA SER A 114 -12.90 14.28 -0.61
C SER A 114 -12.58 13.26 0.48
N THR A 115 -13.48 13.19 1.48
CA THR A 115 -13.79 12.07 2.42
C THR A 115 -12.77 11.61 3.47
N SER A 116 -13.22 11.64 4.75
CA SER A 116 -13.25 10.53 5.76
C SER A 116 -13.21 11.14 7.18
N THR A 117 -14.36 11.22 7.84
CA THR A 117 -14.50 11.86 9.16
C THR A 117 -13.90 11.01 10.27
N LEU A 118 -12.73 11.41 10.78
CA LEU A 118 -12.21 10.90 12.05
C LEU A 118 -12.81 11.71 13.20
N SER A 119 -13.85 11.18 13.82
CA SER A 119 -14.44 11.71 15.05
C SER A 119 -13.69 11.17 16.28
N LEU A 120 -13.01 12.06 17.02
CA LEU A 120 -12.47 11.80 18.37
C LEU A 120 -13.39 12.45 19.44
N PRO A 121 -13.37 11.97 20.69
CA PRO A 121 -14.47 12.13 21.63
C PRO A 121 -14.56 13.57 22.16
N SER A 122 -15.75 14.15 22.01
CA SER A 122 -16.12 15.43 22.59
C SER A 122 -16.15 15.33 24.12
N SER A 123 -15.31 16.11 24.79
CA SER A 123 -15.55 16.51 26.18
C SER A 123 -16.80 17.39 26.21
N SER A 124 -17.75 16.98 27.04
CA SER A 124 -19.04 17.61 27.22
C SER A 124 -18.93 18.99 27.86
N THR A 125 -19.41 20.03 27.16
CA THR A 125 -20.18 21.14 27.77
C THR A 125 -20.89 21.98 26.72
N SER A 126 -22.22 22.07 26.87
CA SER A 126 -23.07 23.23 26.56
C SER A 126 -23.23 23.73 25.11
N GLY A 127 -24.42 23.51 24.54
CA GLY A 127 -25.13 24.45 23.68
C GLY A 127 -24.49 24.78 22.32
N ALA A 128 -24.85 24.03 21.28
CA ALA A 128 -24.55 24.38 19.90
C ALA A 128 -25.33 25.64 19.49
N HIS A 129 -24.77 26.82 19.78
CA HIS A 129 -25.11 28.05 19.08
C HIS A 129 -24.52 27.94 17.66
N PRO A 130 -25.31 28.10 16.59
CA PRO A 130 -24.74 28.18 15.25
C PRO A 130 -23.83 29.41 15.19
N CYS A 131 -22.53 29.19 15.01
CA CYS A 131 -21.58 30.27 14.82
C CYS A 131 -21.95 31.03 13.54
N VAL A 132 -22.46 32.26 13.71
CA VAL A 132 -23.02 33.07 12.61
C VAL A 132 -21.93 33.61 11.66
N ASN A 133 -20.68 33.69 12.15
CA ASN A 133 -19.54 34.19 11.39
C ASN A 133 -18.45 33.12 11.30
N VAL A 134 -18.31 32.50 10.11
CA VAL A 134 -17.26 31.53 9.82
C VAL A 134 -16.15 32.19 9.01
N LEU A 135 -14.94 32.13 9.54
CA LEU A 135 -13.70 32.59 8.91
C LEU A 135 -12.95 31.37 8.39
N GLU A 136 -12.62 31.36 7.09
CA GLU A 136 -11.87 30.27 6.48
C GLU A 136 -10.41 30.65 6.29
N LEU A 137 -9.52 29.83 6.84
CA LEU A 137 -8.07 29.99 6.69
C LEU A 137 -7.42 28.67 6.31
N TYR A 138 -6.25 28.75 5.69
CA TYR A 138 -5.52 27.63 5.16
C TYR A 138 -4.14 27.58 5.82
N PHE A 139 -3.84 26.46 6.47
CA PHE A 139 -2.56 26.23 7.12
C PHE A 139 -1.60 25.61 6.10
N VAL A 140 -0.62 26.39 5.67
CA VAL A 140 0.26 26.06 4.53
C VAL A 140 1.72 26.40 4.82
N VAL A 141 2.63 25.73 4.11
CA VAL A 141 4.07 26.00 4.10
C VAL A 141 4.32 27.38 3.48
N LYS A 142 5.00 28.22 4.27
CA LYS A 142 5.43 29.58 3.93
C LYS A 142 6.92 29.63 3.61
N PHE A 143 7.73 28.93 4.40
CA PHE A 143 9.19 28.91 4.26
C PHE A 143 9.66 27.48 4.04
N TYR A 144 10.66 27.30 3.18
CA TYR A 144 11.23 26.00 2.86
C TYR A 144 12.59 25.81 3.57
N PRO A 145 13.00 24.57 3.86
CA PRO A 145 14.35 24.27 4.33
C PRO A 145 15.40 24.54 3.24
N GLU A 146 16.67 24.72 3.64
CA GLU A 146 17.85 24.59 2.76
C GLU A 146 18.13 23.10 2.49
N GLU A 147 17.94 22.23 3.48
CA GLU A 147 18.11 20.77 3.33
C GLU A 147 17.02 19.99 4.05
N ILE A 148 16.16 19.29 3.31
CA ILE A 148 14.98 18.60 3.85
C ILE A 148 15.35 17.52 4.87
N THR A 149 16.32 16.66 4.53
CA THR A 149 16.70 15.51 5.35
C THR A 149 17.18 15.92 6.74
N ASN A 150 17.94 17.02 6.77
CA ASN A 150 18.53 17.51 7.99
C ASN A 150 17.56 18.41 8.73
N GLU A 151 16.79 19.26 8.08
CA GLU A 151 15.95 20.24 8.77
C GLU A 151 14.60 19.71 9.26
N LEU A 152 13.92 18.86 8.50
CA LEU A 152 12.57 18.39 8.89
C LEU A 152 12.66 17.24 9.90
N ILE A 153 12.28 17.51 11.13
CA ILE A 153 12.49 16.62 12.26
C ILE A 153 11.29 15.69 12.49
N GLN A 154 10.09 16.26 12.60
CA GLN A 154 8.87 15.52 12.96
C GLN A 154 8.18 14.91 11.73
N ASP A 155 7.56 13.74 11.92
CA ASP A 155 6.78 13.06 10.88
C ASP A 155 5.62 13.93 10.35
N ILE A 156 4.91 14.65 11.23
CA ILE A 156 3.82 15.55 10.83
C ILE A 156 4.32 16.70 9.93
N THR A 157 5.50 17.26 10.23
CA THR A 157 6.10 18.32 9.40
C THR A 157 6.42 17.78 8.01
N ARG A 158 7.06 16.60 7.94
CA ARG A 158 7.40 15.92 6.68
C ARG A 158 6.14 15.63 5.86
N HIS A 159 5.09 15.15 6.51
CA HIS A 159 3.83 14.83 5.87
C HIS A 159 3.17 16.06 5.22
N LEU A 160 3.06 17.16 5.96
CA LEU A 160 2.46 18.39 5.44
C LEU A 160 3.28 19.01 4.31
N PHE A 161 4.61 18.97 4.39
CA PHE A 161 5.50 19.39 3.30
C PHE A 161 5.30 18.51 2.07
N TYR A 162 5.28 17.19 2.23
CA TYR A 162 5.07 16.24 1.14
C TYR A 162 3.76 16.53 0.40
N LEU A 163 2.65 16.67 1.13
CA LEU A 163 1.35 16.92 0.53
C LEU A 163 1.33 18.25 -0.25
N GLN A 164 1.90 19.31 0.32
CA GLN A 164 1.91 20.61 -0.33
C GLN A 164 2.81 20.61 -1.58
N VAL A 165 4.01 20.05 -1.50
CA VAL A 165 4.92 19.96 -2.66
C VAL A 165 4.33 19.06 -3.75
N LYS A 166 3.69 17.96 -3.38
CA LYS A 166 2.98 17.09 -4.34
C LYS A 166 1.90 17.88 -5.06
N GLN A 167 1.09 18.64 -4.32
CA GLN A 167 0.06 19.47 -4.93
C GLN A 167 0.64 20.57 -5.83
N ASP A 168 1.66 21.28 -5.38
CA ASP A 168 2.33 22.34 -6.16
C ASP A 168 2.88 21.78 -7.49
N ILE A 169 3.39 20.54 -7.50
CA ILE A 169 3.83 19.86 -8.72
C ILE A 169 2.65 19.51 -9.63
N LEU A 170 1.58 18.93 -9.09
CA LEU A 170 0.38 18.56 -9.86
C LEU A 170 -0.32 19.78 -10.47
N ASN A 171 -0.35 20.89 -9.73
CA ASN A 171 -0.91 22.17 -10.14
C ASN A 171 -0.02 22.94 -11.13
N MET A 172 1.17 22.45 -11.47
CA MET A 172 2.16 23.13 -12.32
C MET A 172 2.78 24.40 -11.70
N ASP A 173 2.64 24.60 -10.38
CA ASP A 173 3.32 25.67 -9.66
C ASP A 173 4.83 25.41 -9.55
N ILE A 174 5.22 24.13 -9.43
CA ILE A 174 6.60 23.64 -9.54
C ILE A 174 6.72 22.86 -10.85
N TYR A 175 7.57 23.34 -11.76
CA TYR A 175 7.87 22.60 -12.97
C TYR A 175 8.58 21.28 -12.64
N CYS A 176 8.02 20.18 -13.12
CA CYS A 176 8.58 18.84 -12.96
C CYS A 176 8.77 18.20 -14.35
N PRO A 177 10.00 17.80 -14.72
CA PRO A 177 10.23 17.12 -15.98
C PRO A 177 9.57 15.72 -15.99
N PRO A 178 9.19 15.17 -17.16
CA PRO A 178 8.37 13.97 -17.22
C PRO A 178 9.01 12.73 -16.56
N ASP A 179 10.32 12.55 -16.68
CA ASP A 179 11.04 11.44 -16.03
C ASP A 179 11.00 11.55 -14.50
N ALA A 180 11.15 12.76 -13.96
CA ALA A 180 11.05 13.02 -12.52
C ALA A 180 9.61 12.84 -12.03
N ALA A 181 8.62 13.29 -12.81
CA ALA A 181 7.21 13.17 -12.48
C ALA A 181 6.77 11.72 -12.32
N ALA A 182 7.21 10.80 -13.20
CA ALA A 182 6.92 9.37 -13.04
C ALA A 182 7.54 8.77 -11.77
N HIS A 183 8.78 9.15 -11.45
CA HIS A 183 9.42 8.67 -10.23
C HIS A 183 8.73 9.21 -8.97
N LEU A 184 8.40 10.50 -8.94
CA LEU A 184 7.63 11.10 -7.85
C LEU A 184 6.24 10.47 -7.70
N ALA A 185 5.54 10.21 -8.80
CA ALA A 185 4.26 9.50 -8.79
C ALA A 185 4.39 8.09 -8.19
N SER A 186 5.46 7.36 -8.52
CA SER A 186 5.71 6.03 -7.96
C SER A 186 5.94 6.05 -6.43
N LEU A 187 6.63 7.07 -5.92
CA LEU A 187 6.83 7.28 -4.49
C LEU A 187 5.52 7.70 -3.80
N ALA A 188 4.69 8.51 -4.45
CA ALA A 188 3.37 8.90 -3.93
C ALA A 188 2.42 7.69 -3.82
N LEU A 189 2.48 6.76 -4.78
CA LEU A 189 1.73 5.49 -4.72
C LEU A 189 2.22 4.60 -3.59
N GLN A 190 3.55 4.45 -3.43
CA GLN A 190 4.13 3.71 -2.30
C GLN A 190 3.71 4.32 -0.96
N ALA A 191 3.73 5.66 -0.83
CA ALA A 191 3.29 6.34 0.39
C ALA A 191 1.80 6.12 0.70
N LYS A 192 0.95 6.06 -0.32
CA LYS A 192 -0.51 5.93 -0.17
C LYS A 192 -0.99 4.50 0.03
N PHE A 193 -0.44 3.55 -0.74
CA PHE A 193 -0.95 2.18 -0.81
C PHE A 193 0.03 1.13 -0.27
N GLY A 194 1.31 1.46 -0.08
CA GLY A 194 2.34 0.50 0.31
C GLY A 194 2.85 -0.34 -0.86
N ASP A 195 3.33 -1.55 -0.57
CA ASP A 195 3.98 -2.42 -1.56
C ASP A 195 3.00 -2.91 -2.64
N TYR A 196 3.35 -2.68 -3.91
CA TYR A 196 2.53 -3.07 -5.06
C TYR A 196 2.16 -4.57 -5.08
N ASP A 197 3.12 -5.46 -4.81
CA ASP A 197 2.91 -6.91 -4.97
C ASP A 197 1.90 -7.47 -3.95
N GLN A 198 1.84 -6.89 -2.74
CA GLN A 198 0.84 -7.24 -1.72
C GLN A 198 -0.58 -6.84 -2.16
N LEU A 199 -0.69 -5.72 -2.87
CA LEU A 199 -1.97 -5.22 -3.40
C LEU A 199 -2.42 -6.00 -4.63
N SER A 200 -1.48 -6.43 -5.48
CA SER A 200 -1.79 -7.27 -6.65
C SER A 200 -2.37 -8.65 -6.29
N SER A 201 -2.09 -9.10 -5.07
CA SER A 201 -2.62 -10.35 -4.49
C SER A 201 -3.99 -10.16 -3.84
N SER A 202 -4.48 -8.93 -3.70
CA SER A 202 -5.77 -8.60 -3.10
C SER A 202 -6.91 -8.69 -4.14
N SER A 203 -8.12 -9.04 -3.69
CA SER A 203 -9.27 -9.33 -4.57
C SER A 203 -9.91 -8.09 -5.21
N GLU A 204 -9.54 -6.87 -4.80
CA GLU A 204 -10.10 -5.64 -5.33
C GLU A 204 -9.13 -4.96 -6.32
N PRO A 205 -9.55 -4.67 -7.55
CA PRO A 205 -8.72 -3.99 -8.52
C PRO A 205 -8.46 -2.54 -8.07
N LEU A 206 -7.18 -2.16 -7.97
CA LEU A 206 -6.80 -0.77 -7.71
C LEU A 206 -7.26 0.13 -8.85
N ASN A 207 -8.23 1.01 -8.58
CA ASN A 207 -8.62 2.06 -9.53
C ASN A 207 -7.64 3.23 -9.45
N LEU A 208 -6.51 3.10 -10.15
CA LEU A 208 -5.48 4.13 -10.19
C LEU A 208 -5.80 5.27 -11.16
N GLU A 209 -6.84 5.14 -11.99
CA GLU A 209 -7.25 6.18 -12.94
C GLU A 209 -7.91 7.38 -12.26
N SER A 210 -8.46 7.21 -11.06
CA SER A 210 -9.00 8.32 -10.26
C SER A 210 -7.91 9.14 -9.56
N GLU A 211 -6.67 8.66 -9.52
CA GLU A 211 -5.58 9.37 -8.85
C GLU A 211 -4.96 10.43 -9.78
N ALA A 212 -4.86 11.66 -9.27
CA ALA A 212 -4.07 12.71 -9.91
C ALA A 212 -2.58 12.42 -9.72
N LEU A 213 -2.00 11.57 -10.57
CA LEU A 213 -0.61 11.10 -10.44
C LEU A 213 0.41 11.99 -11.14
N LEU A 214 0.03 12.63 -12.25
CA LEU A 214 0.94 13.37 -13.11
C LEU A 214 0.41 14.77 -13.42
N PRO A 215 1.29 15.79 -13.50
CA PRO A 215 0.90 17.11 -13.98
C PRO A 215 0.41 17.08 -15.42
N LEU A 216 -0.52 17.97 -15.78
CA LEU A 216 -1.12 18.01 -17.13
C LEU A 216 -0.09 18.21 -18.25
N SER A 217 1.03 18.87 -17.97
CA SER A 217 2.12 19.10 -18.93
C SER A 217 2.78 17.81 -19.44
N CYS A 218 2.76 16.73 -18.65
CA CYS A 218 3.32 15.44 -19.05
C CYS A 218 2.58 14.82 -20.24
N PHE A 219 1.31 15.19 -20.44
CA PHE A 219 0.48 14.71 -21.55
C PHE A 219 0.52 15.61 -22.79
N GLN A 220 1.11 16.82 -22.70
CA GLN A 220 1.10 17.79 -23.80
C GLN A 220 2.24 17.60 -24.80
N LYS A 221 3.39 17.06 -24.37
CA LYS A 221 4.64 17.04 -25.15
C LYS A 221 5.18 15.65 -25.48
N VAL A 222 4.59 14.57 -24.94
CA VAL A 222 5.21 13.24 -24.95
C VAL A 222 4.37 12.26 -25.77
N GLU A 223 5.04 11.43 -26.57
CA GLU A 223 4.50 10.39 -27.45
C GLU A 223 3.81 9.20 -26.73
N LEU A 224 3.80 9.21 -25.38
CA LEU A 224 3.33 8.13 -24.53
C LEU A 224 1.84 8.30 -24.20
N THR A 225 1.08 7.21 -24.30
CA THR A 225 -0.32 7.17 -23.86
C THR A 225 -0.43 7.17 -22.34
N ARG A 226 -1.63 7.41 -21.79
CA ARG A 226 -1.88 7.30 -20.34
C ARG A 226 -1.53 5.90 -19.81
N ALA A 227 -1.78 4.86 -20.61
CA ALA A 227 -1.44 3.48 -20.25
C ALA A 227 0.08 3.27 -20.17
N ASP A 228 0.85 3.84 -21.09
CA ASP A 228 2.31 3.72 -21.07
C ASP A 228 2.92 4.43 -19.85
N TRP A 229 2.42 5.62 -19.52
CA TRP A 229 2.78 6.32 -18.28
C TRP A 229 2.50 5.47 -17.06
N PHE A 230 1.33 4.84 -17.03
CA PHE A 230 0.94 3.98 -15.94
C PHE A 230 1.87 2.76 -15.82
N SER A 231 2.13 2.04 -16.93
CA SER A 231 3.09 0.93 -16.94
C SER A 231 4.47 1.35 -16.43
N ARG A 232 4.95 2.54 -16.83
CA ARG A 232 6.22 3.09 -16.34
C ARG A 232 6.19 3.39 -14.84
N ILE A 233 5.13 4.03 -14.33
CA ILE A 233 4.98 4.33 -12.91
C ILE A 233 4.93 3.04 -12.09
N VAL A 234 4.18 2.02 -12.53
CA VAL A 234 4.09 0.74 -11.82
C VAL A 234 5.44 0.01 -11.84
N ALA A 235 6.18 0.06 -12.95
CA ALA A 235 7.53 -0.50 -13.00
C ALA A 235 8.46 0.14 -11.95
N LEU A 236 8.39 1.47 -11.78
CA LEU A 236 9.14 2.19 -10.73
C LEU A 236 8.60 1.88 -9.32
N TRP A 237 7.28 1.78 -9.15
CA TRP A 237 6.67 1.47 -7.85
C TRP A 237 7.13 0.11 -7.31
N ARG A 238 7.27 -0.90 -8.18
CA ARG A 238 7.83 -2.21 -7.76
C ARG A 238 9.25 -2.12 -7.20
N THR A 239 10.04 -1.11 -7.58
CA THR A 239 11.40 -0.92 -7.06
C THR A 239 11.44 -0.36 -5.64
N HIS A 240 10.32 0.19 -5.16
CA HIS A 240 10.18 0.81 -3.83
C HIS A 240 9.69 -0.16 -2.76
N THR A 241 9.76 -1.47 -3.02
CA THR A 241 9.29 -2.50 -2.09
C THR A 241 9.95 -2.31 -0.73
N SER A 242 9.18 -2.48 0.34
CA SER A 242 9.59 -2.29 1.74
C SER A 242 9.79 -0.85 2.21
N LEU A 243 9.62 0.18 1.36
CA LEU A 243 9.64 1.54 1.88
C LEU A 243 8.37 1.80 2.70
N THR A 244 8.55 2.32 3.92
CA THR A 244 7.42 2.77 4.74
C THR A 244 6.78 4.00 4.11
N ARG A 245 5.59 4.37 4.61
CA ARG A 245 4.94 5.62 4.18
C ARG A 245 5.84 6.81 4.45
N GLU A 246 6.41 6.93 5.64
CA GLU A 246 7.26 8.05 6.06
C GLU A 246 8.54 8.13 5.23
N ASP A 247 9.17 6.98 4.95
CA ASP A 247 10.38 6.93 4.13
C ASP A 247 10.08 7.27 2.66
N SER A 248 8.89 6.89 2.15
CA SER A 248 8.43 7.24 0.80
C SER A 248 8.15 8.73 0.67
N GLU A 249 7.48 9.34 1.65
CA GLU A 249 7.24 10.78 1.71
C GLU A 249 8.56 11.56 1.79
N MET A 250 9.52 11.08 2.58
CA MET A 250 10.87 11.66 2.67
C MET A 250 11.64 11.52 1.35
N ALA A 251 11.59 10.36 0.69
CA ALA A 251 12.22 10.15 -0.61
C ALA A 251 11.60 11.04 -1.69
N TYR A 252 10.27 11.23 -1.66
CA TYR A 252 9.56 12.15 -2.55
C TYR A 252 10.11 13.57 -2.38
N LEU A 253 10.18 14.05 -1.14
CA LEU A 253 10.67 15.38 -0.83
C LEU A 253 12.13 15.58 -1.24
N LYS A 254 13.01 14.61 -0.96
CA LYS A 254 14.42 14.66 -1.39
C LYS A 254 14.54 14.85 -2.90
N HIS A 255 13.80 14.07 -3.68
CA HIS A 255 13.82 14.20 -5.13
C HIS A 255 13.18 15.51 -5.62
N ALA A 256 12.11 15.96 -4.97
CA ALA A 256 11.48 17.24 -5.29
C ALA A 256 12.38 18.45 -4.98
N GLN A 257 13.26 18.35 -3.97
CA GLN A 257 14.21 19.40 -3.59
C GLN A 257 15.13 19.80 -4.75
N ASP A 258 15.47 18.84 -5.61
CA ASP A 258 16.37 19.03 -6.76
C ASP A 258 15.69 19.71 -7.96
N LEU A 259 14.37 19.96 -7.90
CA LEU A 259 13.66 20.67 -8.97
C LEU A 259 13.99 22.17 -8.94
N ASP A 260 14.25 22.76 -10.10
CA ASP A 260 14.66 24.16 -10.26
C ASP A 260 13.74 25.18 -9.57
N MET A 261 12.43 24.87 -9.51
CA MET A 261 11.39 25.75 -8.95
C MET A 261 11.03 25.42 -7.50
N PHE A 262 11.67 24.42 -6.88
CA PHE A 262 11.37 24.01 -5.52
C PHE A 262 11.61 25.15 -4.52
N GLY A 263 10.61 25.42 -3.68
CA GLY A 263 10.69 26.45 -2.63
C GLY A 263 10.75 27.90 -3.13
N LEU A 264 10.68 28.16 -4.44
CA LEU A 264 10.71 29.50 -5.00
C LEU A 264 9.34 30.18 -4.99
N SER A 265 9.28 31.35 -4.35
CA SER A 265 8.13 32.25 -4.48
C SER A 265 8.39 33.28 -5.58
N PHE A 266 7.57 33.24 -6.64
CA PHE A 266 7.72 34.12 -7.80
C PHE A 266 6.87 35.39 -7.72
N PHE A 267 7.46 36.53 -8.08
CA PHE A 267 6.79 37.82 -8.18
C PHE A 267 7.13 38.51 -9.49
N GLU A 268 6.14 39.12 -10.13
CA GLU A 268 6.36 39.98 -11.27
C GLU A 268 6.86 41.35 -10.81
N ILE A 269 7.97 41.80 -11.39
CA ILE A 269 8.62 43.06 -11.04
C ILE A 269 9.00 43.83 -12.31
N SER A 270 9.20 45.13 -12.14
CA SER A 270 9.65 46.03 -13.20
C SER A 270 11.01 46.63 -12.86
N LYS A 271 11.82 46.86 -13.91
CA LYS A 271 13.08 47.62 -13.96
C LYS A 271 13.98 47.49 -12.72
N MET A 272 15.05 46.71 -12.84
CA MET A 272 16.16 46.70 -11.88
C MET A 272 17.10 47.89 -12.15
N GLN A 273 17.27 48.79 -11.17
CA GLN A 273 18.32 49.82 -11.18
C GLN A 273 19.43 49.43 -10.20
N GLY A 274 20.64 49.22 -10.71
CA GLY A 274 21.85 48.97 -9.90
C GLY A 274 22.65 50.24 -9.64
N ALA A 275 23.39 50.27 -8.53
CA ALA A 275 24.29 51.36 -8.18
C ALA A 275 25.62 51.26 -8.96
N ASN A 276 25.70 51.98 -10.09
CA ASN A 276 26.86 52.74 -10.62
C ASN A 276 26.69 52.99 -12.14
N LYS A 277 26.01 54.08 -12.49
CA LYS A 277 26.27 54.81 -13.75
C LYS A 277 26.85 56.17 -13.39
N SER A 278 28.14 56.23 -13.14
CA SER A 278 28.88 57.49 -13.24
C SER A 278 29.07 57.81 -14.73
N ASN A 279 28.11 58.53 -15.30
CA ASN A 279 28.23 59.54 -16.37
C ASN A 279 26.91 59.62 -17.17
N PRO A 280 26.16 60.73 -17.06
CA PRO A 280 25.06 61.05 -17.95
C PRO A 280 25.60 61.86 -19.14
N SER A 281 26.17 61.20 -20.14
CA SER A 281 26.54 61.87 -21.40
C SER A 281 26.55 60.88 -22.57
N SER A 282 25.38 60.36 -22.89
CA SER A 282 25.04 59.97 -24.27
C SER A 282 23.52 59.99 -24.39
N GLN A 283 22.98 61.15 -24.75
CA GLN A 283 21.67 61.21 -25.38
C GLN A 283 21.78 60.45 -26.70
N GLN A 284 21.16 59.28 -26.76
CA GLN A 284 20.53 58.83 -27.98
C GLN A 284 19.11 58.43 -27.63
N GLN A 285 18.20 59.31 -28.04
CA GLN A 285 16.80 59.01 -28.27
C GLN A 285 16.73 57.79 -29.19
N SER A 286 16.11 56.72 -28.72
CA SER A 286 15.43 55.77 -29.58
C SER A 286 14.16 55.34 -28.88
N ASP A 287 13.07 55.83 -29.45
CA ASP A 287 11.74 55.26 -29.57
C ASP A 287 11.05 54.70 -28.32
N GLN A 288 10.04 55.49 -27.94
CA GLN A 288 8.90 55.12 -27.13
C GLN A 288 8.19 53.89 -27.72
N SER A 289 8.64 52.70 -27.32
CA SER A 289 7.75 51.59 -26.97
C SER A 289 8.32 50.97 -25.71
N SER A 290 7.96 51.55 -24.57
CA SER A 290 8.31 51.05 -23.24
C SER A 290 7.59 49.73 -22.97
N ILE A 291 8.05 48.65 -23.61
CA ILE A 291 7.86 47.31 -23.09
C ILE A 291 8.71 47.30 -21.83
N ALA A 292 8.10 47.58 -20.68
CA ALA A 292 8.71 47.29 -19.40
C ALA A 292 9.20 45.85 -19.50
N ALA A 293 10.50 45.62 -19.46
CA ALA A 293 11.02 44.26 -19.49
C ALA A 293 10.34 43.52 -18.33
N GLU A 294 9.45 42.59 -18.66
CA GLU A 294 8.82 41.72 -17.70
C GLU A 294 9.95 40.95 -17.03
N LEU A 295 10.15 41.21 -15.74
CA LEU A 295 11.16 40.57 -14.93
C LEU A 295 10.44 39.79 -13.84
N TRP A 296 10.98 38.65 -13.49
CA TRP A 296 10.49 37.84 -12.38
C TRP A 296 11.52 37.86 -11.25
N LEU A 297 11.03 38.02 -10.04
CA LEU A 297 11.77 37.81 -8.81
C LEU A 297 11.43 36.42 -8.28
N GLY A 298 12.43 35.66 -7.86
CA GLY A 298 12.26 34.43 -7.09
C GLY A 298 12.91 34.58 -5.73
N ILE A 299 12.21 34.23 -4.66
CA ILE A 299 12.73 34.25 -3.29
C ILE A 299 12.63 32.83 -2.73
N ASP A 300 13.73 32.31 -2.18
CA ASP A 300 13.78 31.00 -1.54
C ASP A 300 14.64 31.01 -0.25
N SER A 301 14.91 29.82 0.28
CA SER A 301 15.72 29.62 1.48
C SER A 301 17.20 29.98 1.31
N LEU A 302 17.67 30.13 0.07
CA LEU A 302 19.08 30.41 -0.26
C LEU A 302 19.33 31.88 -0.61
N GLY A 303 18.37 32.57 -1.23
CA GLY A 303 18.51 33.97 -1.56
C GLY A 303 17.41 34.54 -2.45
N ILE A 304 17.82 35.52 -3.26
CA ILE A 304 16.95 36.24 -4.21
C ILE A 304 17.48 36.05 -5.63
N ARG A 305 16.62 35.63 -6.55
CA ARG A 305 16.92 35.36 -7.96
C ARG A 305 16.12 36.30 -8.87
N PHE A 306 16.72 36.75 -9.97
CA PHE A 306 16.05 37.55 -11.01
C PHE A 306 16.02 36.78 -12.34
N TYR A 307 14.89 36.83 -13.03
CA TYR A 307 14.68 36.15 -14.31
C TYR A 307 14.10 37.15 -15.33
N LYS A 308 14.46 37.00 -16.61
CA LYS A 308 13.80 37.74 -17.71
C LYS A 308 12.54 37.03 -18.19
N LYS A 309 12.69 35.94 -18.95
CA LYS A 309 11.58 35.34 -19.71
C LYS A 309 11.13 33.96 -19.22
N ASN A 310 12.04 33.07 -18.84
CA ASN A 310 11.72 31.73 -18.36
C ASN A 310 12.11 31.58 -16.89
N LYS A 311 11.14 31.25 -16.04
CA LYS A 311 11.27 31.07 -14.57
C LYS A 311 12.21 29.92 -14.14
N LEU A 312 12.94 29.32 -15.08
CA LEU A 312 13.80 28.16 -14.86
C LEU A 312 15.27 28.56 -14.66
N ARG A 313 15.77 29.58 -15.38
CA ARG A 313 17.18 29.97 -15.32
C ARG A 313 17.33 31.40 -14.82
N PRO A 314 17.89 31.60 -13.61
CA PRO A 314 18.11 32.93 -13.08
C PRO A 314 19.25 33.62 -13.85
N GLU A 315 19.11 34.93 -14.10
CA GLU A 315 20.18 35.76 -14.65
C GLU A 315 21.10 36.31 -13.56
N VAL A 316 20.50 36.65 -12.42
CA VAL A 316 21.21 37.22 -11.27
C VAL A 316 20.74 36.50 -10.02
N PHE A 317 21.68 36.17 -9.14
CA PHE A 317 21.43 35.57 -7.84
C PHE A 317 22.17 36.35 -6.76
N PHE A 318 21.46 36.70 -5.69
CA PHE A 318 22.03 37.27 -4.48
C PHE A 318 21.79 36.30 -3.33
N SER A 319 22.88 35.77 -2.77
CA SER A 319 22.85 34.94 -1.58
C SER A 319 22.40 35.76 -0.37
N TRP A 320 21.71 35.13 0.58
CA TRP A 320 21.39 35.78 1.87
C TRP A 320 22.63 36.23 2.65
N SER A 321 23.82 35.64 2.42
CA SER A 321 25.10 36.15 2.98
C SER A 321 25.44 37.56 2.51
N ASP A 322 25.06 37.89 1.28
CA ASP A 322 25.49 39.11 0.59
C ASP A 322 24.49 40.25 0.79
N ILE A 323 23.34 39.97 1.41
CA ILE A 323 22.26 40.92 1.64
C ILE A 323 22.29 41.37 3.09
N LYS A 324 22.52 42.66 3.32
CA LYS A 324 22.52 43.26 4.67
C LYS A 324 21.10 43.51 5.17
N SER A 325 20.25 44.09 4.32
CA SER A 325 18.85 44.35 4.65
C SER A 325 18.00 44.51 3.41
N VAL A 326 16.72 44.20 3.56
CA VAL A 326 15.67 44.42 2.56
C VAL A 326 14.71 45.47 3.11
N ALA A 327 14.35 46.45 2.30
CA ALA A 327 13.38 47.48 2.65
C ALA A 327 12.35 47.63 1.54
N ALA A 328 11.10 47.91 1.90
CA ALA A 328 10.05 48.22 0.93
C ALA A 328 9.32 49.50 1.33
N HIS A 329 9.09 50.37 0.33
CA HIS A 329 8.32 51.60 0.49
C HIS A 329 7.41 51.79 -0.73
N ASP A 330 6.10 51.86 -0.49
CA ASP A 330 5.07 51.86 -1.53
C ASP A 330 5.25 50.68 -2.50
N LYS A 331 5.57 50.89 -3.78
CA LYS A 331 5.85 49.83 -4.76
C LYS A 331 7.33 49.47 -4.87
N LYS A 332 8.22 50.28 -4.31
CA LYS A 332 9.68 50.13 -4.44
C LYS A 332 10.21 49.17 -3.39
N VAL A 333 11.03 48.21 -3.82
CA VAL A 333 11.80 47.33 -2.94
C VAL A 333 13.29 47.60 -3.15
N ILE A 334 14.04 47.64 -2.06
CA ILE A 334 15.45 48.02 -1.99
C ILE A 334 16.22 46.90 -1.29
N LEU A 335 17.25 46.37 -1.96
CA LEU A 335 18.22 45.44 -1.41
C LEU A 335 19.50 46.21 -1.09
N ASN A 336 19.88 46.23 0.18
CA ASN A 336 21.15 46.76 0.62
C ASN A 336 22.14 45.61 0.75
N MET A 337 23.24 45.66 0.01
CA MET A 337 24.25 44.60 0.02
C MET A 337 25.23 44.76 1.18
N SER A 338 25.72 43.63 1.66
CA SER A 338 26.83 43.52 2.61
C SER A 338 28.15 43.78 1.87
N GLY A 339 29.01 44.66 2.42
CA GLY A 339 30.34 44.95 1.88
C GLY A 339 30.76 46.42 2.04
N GLU A 340 32.05 46.71 1.85
CA GLU A 340 32.62 48.06 2.09
C GLU A 340 31.93 49.17 1.29
N LYS A 341 31.50 48.88 0.06
CA LYS A 341 30.88 49.88 -0.84
C LYS A 341 29.37 50.03 -0.68
N SER A 342 28.73 49.26 0.21
CA SER A 342 27.28 49.31 0.50
C SER A 342 26.39 49.44 -0.75
N ALA A 343 26.63 48.60 -1.76
CA ALA A 343 25.87 48.64 -3.01
C ALA A 343 24.37 48.47 -2.74
N THR A 344 23.54 49.20 -3.49
CA THR A 344 22.09 49.17 -3.34
C THR A 344 21.44 48.83 -4.67
N PHE A 345 20.50 47.89 -4.65
CA PHE A 345 19.70 47.51 -5.81
C PHE A 345 18.24 47.83 -5.54
N ALA A 346 17.55 48.43 -6.51
CA ALA A 346 16.14 48.73 -6.39
C ALA A 346 15.35 48.18 -7.57
N PHE A 347 14.15 47.71 -7.28
CA PHE A 347 13.15 47.25 -8.25
C PHE A 347 11.75 47.62 -7.78
N TYR A 348 10.76 47.50 -8.66
CA TYR A 348 9.39 47.92 -8.37
C TYR A 348 8.40 46.78 -8.60
N ALA A 349 7.60 46.48 -7.57
CA ALA A 349 6.48 45.55 -7.66
C ALA A 349 5.26 46.21 -8.34
N ALA A 350 4.33 45.41 -8.85
CA ALA A 350 3.11 45.92 -9.48
C ALA A 350 2.22 46.73 -8.51
N LYS A 351 2.13 46.27 -7.25
CA LYS A 351 1.28 46.83 -6.19
C LYS A 351 2.06 46.96 -4.87
N SER A 352 1.61 47.86 -3.98
CA SER A 352 2.20 48.00 -2.64
C SER A 352 1.88 46.80 -1.71
N SER A 353 0.82 46.05 -1.98
CA SER A 353 0.58 44.76 -1.30
C SER A 353 1.69 43.76 -1.59
N VAL A 354 2.06 43.63 -2.87
CA VAL A 354 3.11 42.70 -3.34
C VAL A 354 4.49 43.10 -2.80
N SER A 355 4.83 44.39 -2.75
CA SER A 355 6.12 44.81 -2.17
C SER A 355 6.23 44.49 -0.68
N LYS A 356 5.12 44.59 0.08
CA LYS A 356 5.06 44.19 1.49
C LYS A 356 5.18 42.68 1.65
N GLU A 357 4.55 41.90 0.77
CA GLU A 357 4.69 40.44 0.75
C GLU A 357 6.13 40.00 0.43
N ILE A 358 6.77 40.62 -0.57
CA ILE A 358 8.18 40.42 -0.90
C ILE A 358 9.05 40.72 0.32
N LEU A 359 8.82 41.84 1.00
CA LEU A 359 9.57 42.21 2.20
C LEU A 359 9.40 41.19 3.33
N ASP A 360 8.17 40.75 3.60
CA ASP A 360 7.85 39.78 4.63
C ASP A 360 8.51 38.41 4.36
N LEU A 361 8.42 37.92 3.12
CA LEU A 361 9.10 36.68 2.71
C LEU A 361 10.61 36.79 2.74
N ALA A 362 11.19 37.91 2.26
CA ALA A 362 12.62 38.11 2.28
C ALA A 362 13.16 38.22 3.71
N THR A 363 12.46 38.94 4.58
CA THR A 363 12.83 39.07 6.00
C THR A 363 12.77 37.72 6.71
N GLY A 364 11.69 36.96 6.53
CA GLY A 364 11.54 35.65 7.16
C GLY A 364 12.54 34.61 6.66
N ASN A 365 12.80 34.55 5.35
CA ASN A 365 13.84 33.65 4.80
C ASN A 365 15.23 34.04 5.29
N HIS A 366 15.57 35.33 5.29
CA HIS A 366 16.86 35.81 5.81
C HIS A 366 17.03 35.51 7.31
N GLU A 367 15.97 35.65 8.11
CA GLU A 367 15.99 35.30 9.53
C GLU A 367 16.26 33.80 9.74
N LEU A 368 15.57 32.93 9.00
CA LEU A 368 15.79 31.48 9.06
C LEU A 368 17.19 31.10 8.57
N TYR A 369 17.67 31.70 7.49
CA TYR A 369 19.02 31.53 6.97
C TYR A 369 20.09 31.87 8.02
N MET A 370 19.89 32.96 8.76
CA MET A 370 20.78 33.35 9.86
C MET A 370 20.63 32.42 11.07
N LYS A 371 19.42 31.95 11.37
CA LYS A 371 19.17 30.98 12.46
C LYS A 371 19.88 29.65 12.20
N ARG A 372 19.92 29.16 10.96
CA ARG A 372 20.62 27.91 10.56
C ARG A 372 22.13 27.97 10.75
N ARG A 373 22.73 29.17 10.70
CA ARG A 373 24.17 29.41 10.85
C ARG A 373 24.61 29.65 12.29
N ARG A 374 23.67 29.69 13.24
CA ARG A 374 23.96 29.72 14.67
C ARG A 374 23.98 28.30 15.22
N GLU A 375 24.52 28.16 16.42
CA GLU A 375 24.44 26.90 17.16
C GLU A 375 22.98 26.46 17.33
N GLN A 376 22.74 25.16 17.21
CA GLN A 376 21.40 24.59 17.37
C GLN A 376 20.91 24.83 18.79
N THR A 377 19.64 25.24 18.93
CA THR A 377 19.01 25.42 20.23
C THR A 377 18.83 24.06 20.93
N ILE A 378 18.86 24.07 22.26
CA ILE A 378 18.60 22.87 23.09
C ILE A 378 17.25 22.24 22.74
N GLU A 379 16.25 23.06 22.41
CA GLU A 379 14.94 22.58 21.99
C GLU A 379 15.02 21.72 20.71
N ILE A 380 15.75 22.18 19.69
CA ILE A 380 15.95 21.42 18.43
C ILE A 380 16.73 20.13 18.71
N GLN A 381 17.76 20.19 19.55
CA GLN A 381 18.54 19.01 19.94
C GLN A 381 17.65 17.96 20.64
N GLN A 382 16.81 18.40 21.57
CA GLN A 382 15.84 17.54 22.25
C GLN A 382 14.81 16.95 21.27
N MET A 383 14.25 17.75 20.36
CA MET A 383 13.34 17.26 19.32
C MET A 383 13.98 16.14 18.50
N ARG A 384 15.19 16.35 17.98
CA ARG A 384 15.92 15.33 17.21
C ARG A 384 16.19 14.07 18.01
N TYR A 385 16.53 14.21 19.29
CA TYR A 385 16.75 13.08 20.17
C TYR A 385 15.48 12.24 20.32
N PHE A 386 14.34 12.87 20.67
CA PHE A 386 13.07 12.16 20.86
C PHE A 386 12.55 11.52 19.57
N GLU A 387 12.54 12.25 18.45
CA GLU A 387 12.13 11.70 17.15
C GLU A 387 13.07 10.55 16.73
N GLY A 388 14.38 10.70 16.92
CA GLY A 388 15.35 9.65 16.62
C GLY A 388 15.16 8.38 17.46
N GLN A 389 14.75 8.50 18.73
CA GLN A 389 14.41 7.35 19.57
C GLN A 389 13.13 6.67 19.11
N GLN A 390 12.08 7.46 18.80
CA GLN A 390 10.83 6.91 18.27
C GLN A 390 11.05 6.17 16.95
N GLN A 391 11.83 6.75 16.03
CA GLN A 391 12.11 6.11 14.73
C GLN A 391 12.90 4.82 14.88
N LYS A 392 13.89 4.78 15.78
CA LYS A 392 14.61 3.54 16.10
C LYS A 392 13.69 2.47 16.65
N GLU A 393 12.77 2.83 17.54
CA GLU A 393 11.82 1.87 18.12
C GLU A 393 10.81 1.37 17.08
N LYS A 394 10.22 2.26 16.27
CA LYS A 394 9.38 1.88 15.12
C LYS A 394 10.12 0.90 14.20
N HIS A 395 11.37 1.21 13.85
CA HIS A 395 12.17 0.35 12.98
C HIS A 395 12.46 -1.03 13.61
N ARG A 396 12.72 -1.09 14.93
CA ARG A 396 12.89 -2.35 15.66
C ARG A 396 11.62 -3.20 15.64
N ILE A 397 10.46 -2.57 15.85
CA ILE A 397 9.16 -3.24 15.83
C ILE A 397 8.88 -3.80 14.43
N ILE A 398 9.00 -2.97 13.39
CA ILE A 398 8.75 -3.38 11.99
C ILE A 398 9.71 -4.49 11.56
N THR A 399 10.99 -4.39 11.92
CA THR A 399 12.00 -5.41 11.59
C THR A 399 11.69 -6.74 12.26
N ARG A 400 11.31 -6.72 13.55
CA ARG A 400 10.91 -7.92 14.29
C ARG A 400 9.66 -8.55 13.68
N GLU A 401 8.64 -7.74 13.38
CA GLU A 401 7.41 -8.23 12.76
C GLU A 401 7.70 -8.88 11.40
N ARG A 402 8.54 -8.26 10.57
CA ARG A 402 8.97 -8.83 9.29
C ARG A 402 9.67 -10.18 9.45
N GLN A 403 10.57 -10.31 10.42
CA GLN A 403 11.26 -11.59 10.69
C GLN A 403 10.28 -12.68 11.10
N LEU A 404 9.31 -12.35 11.97
CA LEU A 404 8.26 -13.28 12.39
C LEU A 404 7.37 -13.71 11.22
N ARG A 405 6.97 -12.77 10.35
CA ARG A 405 6.20 -13.08 9.14
C ARG A 405 6.96 -14.03 8.20
N LEU A 406 8.25 -13.75 7.96
CA LEU A 406 9.07 -14.61 7.10
C LEU A 406 9.30 -16.00 7.70
N GLN A 407 9.42 -16.10 9.02
CA GLN A 407 9.52 -17.40 9.70
C GLN A 407 8.21 -18.19 9.58
N ALA A 408 7.06 -17.54 9.82
CA ALA A 408 5.75 -18.18 9.68
C ALA A 408 5.49 -18.67 8.25
N GLU A 409 5.92 -17.91 7.24
CA GLU A 409 5.84 -18.34 5.83
C GLU A 409 6.70 -19.58 5.56
N LYS A 410 7.94 -19.62 6.04
CA LYS A 410 8.80 -20.81 5.90
C LYS A 410 8.21 -22.04 6.59
N GLU A 411 7.67 -21.87 7.80
CA GLU A 411 7.00 -22.94 8.54
C GLU A 411 5.74 -23.44 7.81
N ARG A 412 4.93 -22.52 7.28
CA ARG A 412 3.77 -22.85 6.43
C ARG A 412 4.19 -23.68 5.22
N ASP A 413 5.20 -23.22 4.48
CA ASP A 413 5.67 -23.91 3.26
C ASP A 413 6.30 -25.28 3.59
N GLU A 414 6.88 -25.47 4.78
CA GLU A 414 7.35 -26.77 5.26
C GLU A 414 6.18 -27.70 5.62
N ILE A 415 5.18 -27.19 6.34
CA ILE A 415 3.96 -27.95 6.67
C ILE A 415 3.22 -28.37 5.40
N GLU A 416 3.06 -27.46 4.43
CA GLU A 416 2.41 -27.73 3.16
C GLU A 416 3.14 -28.81 2.36
N ARG A 417 4.47 -28.75 2.30
CA ARG A 417 5.29 -29.82 1.69
C ARG A 417 5.06 -31.16 2.37
N LYS A 418 5.14 -31.21 3.71
CA LYS A 418 4.87 -32.44 4.49
C LYS A 418 3.47 -32.98 4.26
N PHE A 419 2.47 -32.10 4.20
CA PHE A 419 1.09 -32.46 3.94
C PHE A 419 0.93 -33.11 2.56
N ASN A 420 1.54 -32.52 1.53
CA ASN A 420 1.53 -33.08 0.17
C ASN A 420 2.24 -34.44 0.10
N ASP A 421 3.34 -34.62 0.81
CA ASP A 421 4.04 -35.91 0.90
C ASP A 421 3.18 -36.97 1.62
N TYR A 422 2.55 -36.62 2.75
CA TYR A 422 1.62 -37.52 3.44
C TYR A 422 0.41 -37.88 2.59
N GLN A 423 -0.15 -36.93 1.84
CA GLN A 423 -1.23 -37.21 0.89
C GLN A 423 -0.78 -38.21 -0.18
N ARG A 424 0.44 -38.06 -0.71
CA ARG A 424 0.99 -39.00 -1.70
C ARG A 424 1.16 -40.40 -1.11
N GLN A 425 1.76 -40.51 0.08
CA GLN A 425 1.94 -41.78 0.77
C GLN A 425 0.59 -42.46 1.09
N MET A 426 -0.40 -41.70 1.55
CA MET A 426 -1.74 -42.23 1.81
C MET A 426 -2.38 -42.80 0.56
N LYS A 427 -2.20 -42.14 -0.60
CA LYS A 427 -2.68 -42.65 -1.88
C LYS A 427 -1.98 -43.95 -2.27
N GLU A 428 -0.66 -44.03 -2.11
CA GLU A 428 0.11 -45.26 -2.41
C GLU A 428 -0.30 -46.45 -1.53
N ILE A 429 -0.46 -46.20 -0.22
CA ILE A 429 -0.95 -47.22 0.72
C ILE A 429 -2.36 -47.66 0.36
N HIS A 430 -3.25 -46.71 0.03
CA HIS A 430 -4.62 -47.01 -0.39
C HIS A 430 -4.65 -47.88 -1.65
N ASP A 431 -3.90 -47.51 -2.69
CA ASP A 431 -3.81 -48.27 -3.95
C ASP A 431 -3.23 -49.67 -3.71
N THR A 432 -2.26 -49.80 -2.81
CA THR A 432 -1.65 -51.08 -2.42
C THR A 432 -2.65 -51.95 -1.65
N LEU A 433 -3.39 -51.37 -0.70
CA LEU A 433 -4.42 -52.07 0.06
C LEU A 433 -5.52 -52.60 -0.87
N LEU A 434 -5.93 -51.81 -1.86
CA LEU A 434 -6.92 -52.22 -2.85
C LEU A 434 -6.45 -53.45 -3.65
N LYS A 435 -5.19 -53.46 -4.10
CA LYS A 435 -4.58 -54.62 -4.77
C LYS A 435 -4.55 -55.87 -3.89
N TYR A 436 -4.17 -55.74 -2.62
CA TYR A 436 -4.19 -56.87 -1.68
C TYR A 436 -5.61 -57.39 -1.43
N GLN A 437 -6.60 -56.49 -1.33
CA GLN A 437 -7.99 -56.87 -1.16
C GLN A 437 -8.52 -57.64 -2.38
N GLU A 438 -8.18 -57.21 -3.60
CA GLU A 438 -8.52 -57.91 -4.84
C GLU A 438 -7.84 -59.29 -4.92
N ALA A 439 -6.54 -59.36 -4.59
CA ALA A 439 -5.80 -60.62 -4.56
C ALA A 439 -6.39 -61.62 -3.55
N ALA A 440 -6.76 -61.16 -2.36
CA ALA A 440 -7.40 -61.98 -1.33
C ALA A 440 -8.75 -62.55 -1.81
N LYS A 441 -9.57 -61.73 -2.48
CA LYS A 441 -10.83 -62.18 -3.10
C LYS A 441 -10.60 -63.24 -4.18
N LEU A 442 -9.58 -63.08 -5.02
CA LEU A 442 -9.22 -64.07 -6.04
C LEU A 442 -8.70 -65.38 -5.43
N LEU A 443 -7.86 -65.31 -4.40
CA LEU A 443 -7.37 -66.49 -3.69
C LEU A 443 -8.51 -67.26 -3.01
N ALA A 444 -9.44 -66.56 -2.36
CA ALA A 444 -10.62 -67.19 -1.76
C ALA A 444 -11.47 -67.93 -2.82
N ARG A 445 -11.69 -67.32 -3.99
CA ARG A 445 -12.39 -67.98 -5.11
C ARG A 445 -11.63 -69.21 -5.62
N LYS A 446 -10.31 -69.12 -5.78
CA LYS A 446 -9.48 -70.26 -6.22
C LYS A 446 -9.51 -71.40 -5.19
N ALA A 447 -9.42 -71.09 -3.91
CA ALA A 447 -9.50 -72.09 -2.84
C ALA A 447 -10.88 -72.79 -2.83
N HIS A 448 -11.96 -72.03 -3.03
CA HIS A 448 -13.30 -72.60 -3.17
C HIS A 448 -13.39 -73.57 -4.37
N ILE A 449 -12.93 -73.16 -5.55
CA ILE A 449 -12.94 -74.02 -6.75
C ILE A 449 -12.11 -75.28 -6.51
N SER A 450 -10.89 -75.16 -5.97
CA SER A 450 -10.02 -76.31 -5.69
C SER A 450 -10.63 -77.28 -4.66
N SER A 451 -11.30 -76.77 -3.63
CA SER A 451 -12.02 -77.61 -2.66
C SER A 451 -13.16 -78.38 -3.32
N GLU A 452 -13.88 -77.76 -4.25
CA GLU A 452 -14.98 -78.39 -4.98
C GLU A 452 -14.46 -79.45 -5.98
N GLU A 453 -13.35 -79.17 -6.66
CA GLU A 453 -12.66 -80.13 -7.53
C GLU A 453 -12.17 -81.35 -6.74
N ALA A 454 -11.56 -81.13 -5.57
CA ALA A 454 -11.12 -82.21 -4.69
C ALA A 454 -12.31 -83.05 -4.19
N ARG A 455 -13.43 -82.41 -3.86
CA ARG A 455 -14.68 -83.09 -3.49
C ARG A 455 -15.19 -83.98 -4.62
N LEU A 456 -15.25 -83.46 -5.84
CA LEU A 456 -15.68 -84.22 -7.03
C LEU A 456 -14.72 -85.37 -7.35
N GLN A 457 -13.41 -85.18 -7.16
CA GLN A 457 -12.43 -86.24 -7.33
C GLN A 457 -12.60 -87.34 -6.28
N ALA A 458 -12.83 -86.97 -5.02
CA ALA A 458 -13.10 -87.93 -3.95
C ALA A 458 -14.39 -88.73 -4.20
N GLU A 459 -15.45 -88.07 -4.69
CA GLU A 459 -16.71 -88.72 -5.07
C GLU A 459 -16.52 -89.73 -6.21
N LYS A 460 -15.77 -89.36 -7.25
CA LYS A 460 -15.41 -90.27 -8.34
C LYS A 460 -14.53 -91.44 -7.87
N ALA A 461 -13.56 -91.19 -7.00
CA ALA A 461 -12.71 -92.22 -6.44
C ALA A 461 -13.54 -93.23 -5.63
N PHE A 462 -14.45 -92.73 -4.79
CA PHE A 462 -15.37 -93.55 -4.03
C PHE A 462 -16.29 -94.41 -4.93
N GLU A 463 -16.81 -93.83 -6.02
CA GLU A 463 -17.64 -94.56 -6.98
C GLU A 463 -16.84 -95.67 -7.69
N ILE A 464 -15.60 -95.38 -8.12
CA ILE A 464 -14.70 -96.38 -8.72
C ILE A 464 -14.38 -97.49 -7.72
N GLU A 465 -14.05 -97.16 -6.47
CA GLU A 465 -13.80 -98.15 -5.42
C GLU A 465 -15.03 -99.04 -5.19
N THR A 466 -16.22 -98.43 -5.12
CA THR A 466 -17.49 -99.16 -4.97
C THR A 466 -17.74 -100.10 -6.16
N GLN A 467 -17.49 -99.64 -7.39
CA GLN A 467 -17.61 -100.48 -8.58
C GLN A 467 -16.58 -101.62 -8.58
N LEU A 468 -15.35 -101.34 -8.17
CA LEU A 468 -14.28 -102.34 -8.07
C LEU A 468 -14.64 -103.42 -7.05
N GLU A 469 -15.23 -103.03 -5.92
CA GLU A 469 -15.69 -103.98 -4.90
C GLU A 469 -16.86 -104.84 -5.39
N ARG A 470 -17.80 -104.27 -6.15
CA ARG A 470 -18.86 -105.03 -6.84
C ARG A 470 -18.27 -106.02 -7.84
N CYS A 471 -17.31 -105.60 -8.65
CA CYS A 471 -16.63 -106.48 -9.61
C CYS A 471 -15.89 -107.61 -8.88
N LYS A 472 -15.18 -107.34 -7.78
CA LYS A 472 -14.55 -108.38 -6.96
C LYS A 472 -15.57 -109.37 -6.42
N TYR A 473 -16.70 -108.88 -5.91
CA TYR A 473 -17.78 -109.73 -5.43
C TYR A 473 -18.32 -110.65 -6.53
N GLU A 474 -18.57 -110.11 -7.73
CA GLU A 474 -19.02 -110.91 -8.88
C GLU A 474 -17.95 -111.91 -9.35
N ILE A 475 -16.67 -111.53 -9.37
CA ILE A 475 -15.56 -112.47 -9.66
C ILE A 475 -15.55 -113.61 -8.64
N ASN A 476 -15.62 -113.29 -7.34
CA ASN A 476 -15.65 -114.31 -6.28
C ASN A 476 -16.88 -115.21 -6.40
N ARG A 477 -18.05 -114.65 -6.72
CA ARG A 477 -19.29 -115.40 -6.96
C ARG A 477 -19.17 -116.34 -8.15
N VAL A 478 -18.59 -115.89 -9.27
CA VAL A 478 -18.33 -116.72 -10.44
C VAL A 478 -17.31 -117.81 -10.13
N SER A 479 -16.20 -117.49 -9.44
CA SER A 479 -15.22 -118.47 -8.98
C SER A 479 -15.85 -119.55 -8.10
N TYR A 480 -16.71 -119.16 -7.16
CA TYR A 480 -17.46 -120.09 -6.31
C TYR A 480 -18.39 -121.01 -7.13
N LEU A 481 -19.11 -120.48 -8.12
CA LEU A 481 -19.95 -121.28 -9.01
C LEU A 481 -19.15 -122.25 -9.89
N ILE A 482 -17.97 -121.82 -10.38
CA ILE A 482 -17.04 -122.69 -11.10
C ILE A 482 -16.56 -123.84 -10.20
N CYS A 483 -16.16 -123.54 -8.96
CA CYS A 483 -15.76 -124.56 -7.98
C CYS A 483 -16.89 -125.56 -7.69
N LEU A 484 -18.12 -125.09 -7.44
CA LEU A 484 -19.28 -125.97 -7.26
C LEU A 484 -19.54 -126.85 -8.49
N PHE A 485 -19.41 -126.29 -9.70
CA PHE A 485 -19.55 -127.04 -10.93
C PHE A 485 -18.47 -128.13 -11.04
N LEU A 486 -17.22 -127.81 -10.72
CA LEU A 486 -16.10 -128.76 -10.70
C LEU A 486 -16.32 -129.87 -9.65
N ILE A 487 -16.72 -129.53 -8.42
CA ILE A 487 -17.05 -130.51 -7.36
C ILE A 487 -18.19 -131.42 -7.82
N LYS A 488 -19.27 -130.86 -8.38
CA LYS A 488 -20.40 -131.64 -8.88
C LYS A 488 -19.96 -132.62 -9.98
N ASN A 489 -19.15 -132.16 -10.93
CA ASN A 489 -18.62 -133.02 -11.99
C ASN A 489 -17.73 -134.13 -11.43
N GLN A 490 -16.86 -133.82 -10.45
CA GLN A 490 -15.99 -134.81 -9.81
C GLN A 490 -16.78 -135.83 -8.99
N MET A 491 -17.80 -135.40 -8.23
CA MET A 491 -18.71 -136.32 -7.52
C MET A 491 -19.46 -137.24 -8.49
N ILE A 492 -19.93 -136.72 -9.64
CA ILE A 492 -20.55 -137.53 -10.69
C ILE A 492 -19.55 -138.57 -11.23
N GLN A 493 -18.27 -138.22 -11.42
CA GLN A 493 -17.24 -139.17 -11.82
C GLN A 493 -16.99 -140.24 -10.75
N CYS A 494 -16.86 -139.87 -9.47
CA CYS A 494 -16.69 -140.83 -8.36
C CYS A 494 -17.89 -141.78 -8.22
N LEU A 495 -19.12 -141.29 -8.40
CA LEU A 495 -20.33 -142.12 -8.38
C LEU A 495 -20.38 -143.09 -9.57
N ARG A 496 -19.92 -142.68 -10.76
CA ARG A 496 -19.82 -143.58 -11.93
C ARG A 496 -18.72 -144.64 -11.79
N ALA A 497 -17.65 -144.35 -11.06
CA ALA A 497 -16.54 -145.28 -10.89
C ALA A 497 -16.78 -146.37 -9.82
N SER A 498 -17.84 -146.29 -9.01
CA SER A 498 -17.95 -147.04 -7.75
C SER A 498 -19.12 -148.03 -7.62
N ASP A 499 -19.84 -148.36 -8.70
CA ASP A 499 -20.91 -149.38 -8.71
C ASP A 499 -21.88 -149.31 -7.50
N GLY A 500 -22.18 -148.09 -7.04
CA GLY A 500 -23.23 -147.82 -6.04
C GLY A 500 -22.97 -148.28 -4.61
N LYS A 501 -21.71 -148.49 -4.17
CA LYS A 501 -21.39 -149.04 -2.83
C LYS A 501 -20.64 -148.12 -1.85
N TYR A 502 -20.69 -146.79 -2.01
CA TYR A 502 -20.12 -145.87 -1.01
C TYR A 502 -21.16 -144.98 -0.33
N ASP A 503 -21.08 -144.97 1.00
CA ASP A 503 -21.77 -144.04 1.90
C ASP A 503 -21.26 -142.61 1.66
N VAL A 504 -22.15 -141.61 1.79
CA VAL A 504 -21.90 -140.19 1.53
C VAL A 504 -20.68 -139.67 2.32
N PHE A 505 -20.44 -140.23 3.51
CA PHE A 505 -19.27 -139.92 4.33
C PHE A 505 -17.92 -140.28 3.69
N SER A 506 -17.87 -141.29 2.83
CA SER A 506 -16.63 -141.72 2.17
C SER A 506 -16.27 -140.82 0.98
N ILE A 507 -17.26 -140.20 0.34
CA ILE A 507 -17.04 -139.27 -0.79
C ILE A 507 -16.46 -137.95 -0.30
N VAL A 508 -16.93 -137.45 0.85
CA VAL A 508 -16.43 -136.18 1.43
C VAL A 508 -14.95 -136.29 1.85
N ASN A 509 -14.46 -137.48 2.20
CA ASN A 509 -13.06 -137.73 2.52
C ASN A 509 -12.15 -137.94 1.29
N HIS A 510 -12.68 -137.80 0.07
CA HIS A 510 -11.85 -137.87 -1.13
C HIS A 510 -10.91 -136.67 -1.16
N ARG A 511 -9.60 -136.95 -1.23
CA ARG A 511 -8.52 -135.97 -1.07
C ARG A 511 -8.69 -134.75 -1.99
N GLU A 512 -9.23 -134.96 -3.20
CA GLU A 512 -9.50 -133.89 -4.17
C GLU A 512 -10.70 -133.01 -3.79
N ILE A 513 -11.77 -133.56 -3.21
CA ILE A 513 -12.93 -132.77 -2.76
C ILE A 513 -12.54 -131.94 -1.54
N VAL A 514 -11.78 -132.52 -0.60
CA VAL A 514 -11.20 -131.79 0.54
C VAL A 514 -10.31 -130.66 0.04
N HIS A 515 -9.48 -130.89 -0.99
CA HIS A 515 -8.59 -129.87 -1.53
C HIS A 515 -9.35 -128.71 -2.20
N ILE A 516 -10.49 -128.96 -2.83
CA ILE A 516 -11.32 -127.89 -3.40
C ILE A 516 -12.03 -127.12 -2.28
N ILE A 517 -12.53 -127.79 -1.24
CA ILE A 517 -13.16 -127.13 -0.08
C ILE A 517 -12.16 -126.24 0.67
N VAL A 518 -10.91 -126.68 0.83
CA VAL A 518 -9.84 -125.87 1.47
C VAL A 518 -9.44 -124.64 0.63
N VAL A 519 -9.68 -124.65 -0.68
CA VAL A 519 -9.46 -123.48 -1.55
C VAL A 519 -10.66 -122.51 -1.53
N MET A 520 -11.79 -122.90 -0.92
CA MET A 520 -13.00 -122.06 -0.80
C MET A 520 -13.05 -121.22 0.48
N ASP A 521 -12.25 -121.56 1.50
CA ASP A 521 -11.96 -120.75 2.70
C ASP A 521 -10.73 -119.86 2.45
#